data_AF-A0A2R6CW72-F1
#
_entry.id   AF-A0A2R6CW72-F1
#
_cell.length_a   1.000
_cell.length_b   1.000
_cell.length_c   1.000
_cell.angle_alpha   90.00
_cell.angle_beta   90.00
_cell.angle_gamma   90.00
#
_symmetry.space_group_name_H-M   'P 1'
#
loop_
_entity.id
_entity.type
_entity.pdbx_description
1 polymer ?
#
loop_
_entity_poly.entity_id
_entity_poly.type
_entity_poly.pdbx_seq_one_letter_code
_entity_poly.pdbx_strand_id
1 'polypeptide(L)'
;MLKETGRGGLLSDGFLRDDPLESYVGDDETPVFVRSNAKKGISFERLDSGETGRIVPGSGYRTFLLVTDTRLVFVVGDNQKGDEGDCSVVVPLSDVELVESTDGLMATTLVVTTLTDVRWQFPCRDDIADVLAYLEAASEAWKRVETRLDEARRLVVDATQYREDHEYDEAMGAVEDAAAATAAARERETEFVSSGVPAMDTRIARTEERITDERLRTLRARATRNLDRAEQLWRRDDYNEAHESFVDAHGDYVTALDVQDAGFEDSASIRKKLARVERNLAALERAPVERGDLARERADETDDPVERGDLLERALERYRRALELDWGDEHKRFVGDTDEIRERVDTVASELVEVRRRLAATSVKDGDRHRDAGRHDEAVECYREAVDFLNATLETARELVPETTDAIAEHRDAVERRLSELDADPDGSDPDSAGDSNTADPGESTSVASPT
;
A
#
# COMPACT_ATOMS: atom_id res chain seq x y z
N MET A 1 -46.74 13.08 32.75
CA MET A 1 -45.50 12.73 33.47
C MET A 1 -44.25 13.24 32.77
N LEU A 2 -43.92 12.81 31.54
CA LEU A 2 -42.65 13.21 30.89
C LEU A 2 -42.49 14.75 30.70
N LYS A 3 -43.58 15.47 30.46
CA LYS A 3 -43.57 16.93 30.19
C LYS A 3 -43.94 17.82 31.39
N GLU A 4 -44.11 17.24 32.58
CA GLU A 4 -44.72 17.92 33.73
C GLU A 4 -43.67 18.35 34.74
N THR A 5 -43.70 19.62 35.16
CA THR A 5 -42.93 20.19 36.28
C THR A 5 -43.86 20.84 37.30
N GLY A 6 -43.37 21.04 38.52
CA GLY A 6 -44.04 21.85 39.52
C GLY A 6 -44.28 21.18 40.87
N ARG A 7 -44.41 22.01 41.90
CA ARG A 7 -44.65 21.61 43.29
C ARG A 7 -46.09 21.15 43.49
N GLY A 8 -46.26 20.00 44.14
CA GLY A 8 -47.57 19.44 44.45
C GLY A 8 -48.23 20.11 45.65
N GLY A 9 -49.52 20.42 45.54
CA GLY A 9 -50.36 20.92 46.62
C GLY A 9 -51.03 19.78 47.41
N LEU A 10 -51.87 20.13 48.39
CA LEU A 10 -52.55 19.18 49.29
C LEU A 10 -53.47 18.16 48.57
N LEU A 11 -53.74 18.39 47.27
CA LEU A 11 -54.54 17.55 46.37
C LEU A 11 -53.90 17.38 44.97
N SER A 12 -52.66 17.81 44.75
CA SER A 12 -51.96 17.61 43.47
C SER A 12 -50.58 16.99 43.66
N ASP A 13 -50.24 16.13 42.71
CA ASP A 13 -48.97 15.44 42.67
C ASP A 13 -47.87 16.40 42.21
N GLY A 14 -46.86 16.61 43.05
CA GLY A 14 -45.68 17.37 42.65
C GLY A 14 -44.66 16.51 41.95
N PHE A 15 -44.00 17.05 40.93
CA PHE A 15 -43.09 16.34 40.04
C PHE A 15 -41.64 16.71 40.36
N LEU A 16 -41.00 17.41 39.43
CA LEU A 16 -39.63 17.93 39.47
C LEU A 16 -39.66 19.45 39.67
N ARG A 17 -38.58 20.00 40.24
CA ARG A 17 -38.46 21.42 40.58
C ARG A 17 -38.05 22.25 39.38
N ASP A 18 -37.09 21.76 38.60
CA ASP A 18 -36.40 22.53 37.58
C ASP A 18 -36.94 22.18 36.20
N ASP A 19 -36.59 21.00 35.68
CA ASP A 19 -36.91 20.59 34.32
C ASP A 19 -37.85 19.38 34.27
N PRO A 20 -38.67 19.26 33.20
CA PRO A 20 -39.54 18.10 33.02
C PRO A 20 -38.70 16.84 32.77
N LEU A 21 -39.27 15.66 33.02
CA LEU A 21 -38.54 14.38 32.87
C LEU A 21 -37.97 14.17 31.46
N GLU A 22 -38.60 14.74 30.42
CA GLU A 22 -38.17 14.67 29.03
C GLU A 22 -36.83 15.37 28.76
N SER A 23 -36.43 16.37 29.55
CA SER A 23 -35.14 17.06 29.38
C SER A 23 -33.94 16.17 29.73
N TYR A 24 -34.18 15.07 30.45
CA TYR A 24 -33.16 14.10 30.85
C TYR A 24 -32.95 13.00 29.80
N VAL A 25 -33.71 13.01 28.69
CA VAL A 25 -33.57 12.08 27.55
C VAL A 25 -32.81 12.79 26.44
N GLY A 26 -31.78 12.14 25.89
CA GLY A 26 -31.04 12.67 24.73
C GLY A 26 -31.87 12.62 23.44
N ASP A 27 -31.47 13.41 22.44
CA ASP A 27 -32.18 13.49 21.16
C ASP A 27 -32.25 12.14 20.41
N ASP A 28 -31.24 11.27 20.60
CA ASP A 28 -31.13 9.94 20.00
C ASP A 28 -31.53 8.80 20.97
N GLU A 29 -32.19 9.14 22.07
CA GLU A 29 -32.51 8.22 23.16
C GLU A 29 -34.02 8.00 23.26
N THR A 30 -34.45 6.74 23.36
CA THR A 30 -35.86 6.38 23.45
C THR A 30 -36.24 6.00 24.89
N PRO A 31 -37.20 6.68 25.52
CA PRO A 31 -37.70 6.28 26.83
C PRO A 31 -38.54 4.99 26.72
N VAL A 32 -38.21 3.97 27.52
CA VAL A 32 -38.87 2.66 27.52
C VAL A 32 -39.79 2.51 28.73
N PHE A 33 -39.30 2.84 29.93
CA PHE A 33 -40.10 2.81 31.15
C PHE A 33 -39.94 4.06 32.01
N VAL A 34 -41.02 4.43 32.69
CA VAL A 34 -41.00 5.42 33.77
C VAL A 34 -41.68 4.83 35.00
N ARG A 35 -41.04 4.96 36.16
CA ARG A 35 -41.59 4.57 37.48
C ARG A 35 -41.37 5.69 38.48
N SER A 36 -42.29 5.86 39.43
CA SER A 36 -42.12 6.80 40.53
C SER A 36 -42.27 6.08 41.86
N ASN A 37 -41.43 6.46 42.83
CA ASN A 37 -41.58 5.97 44.21
C ASN A 37 -42.02 7.05 45.20
N ALA A 38 -42.63 8.11 44.65
CA ALA A 38 -43.09 9.28 45.37
C ALA A 38 -41.98 9.89 46.24
N LYS A 39 -42.04 9.68 47.56
CA LYS A 39 -41.15 10.31 48.56
C LYS A 39 -40.03 9.40 49.06
N LYS A 40 -39.89 8.19 48.52
CA LYS A 40 -38.96 7.20 49.07
C LYS A 40 -37.51 7.47 48.69
N GLY A 41 -37.26 8.11 47.55
CA GLY A 41 -35.90 8.44 47.11
C GLY A 41 -35.14 7.21 46.61
N ILE A 42 -33.83 7.35 46.46
CA ILE A 42 -32.91 6.27 46.10
C ILE A 42 -31.88 6.07 47.19
N SER A 43 -31.38 4.84 47.34
CA SER A 43 -30.20 4.53 48.15
C SER A 43 -29.09 3.96 47.29
N PHE A 44 -27.86 4.20 47.72
CA PHE A 44 -26.67 3.59 47.13
C PHE A 44 -25.78 2.98 48.21
N GLU A 45 -25.08 1.93 47.82
CA GLU A 45 -24.03 1.27 48.59
C GLU A 45 -22.83 1.08 47.66
N ARG A 46 -21.67 1.61 48.05
CA ARG A 46 -20.39 1.32 47.40
C ARG A 46 -19.81 0.07 48.03
N LEU A 47 -19.73 -1.03 47.29
CA LEU A 47 -19.34 -2.34 47.82
C LEU A 47 -17.84 -2.42 48.16
N ASP A 48 -17.02 -1.59 47.52
CA ASP A 48 -15.58 -1.49 47.75
C ASP A 48 -15.22 -0.86 49.12
N SER A 49 -16.01 0.10 49.56
CA SER A 49 -15.76 0.97 50.71
C SER A 49 -16.78 0.80 51.83
N GLY A 50 -17.92 0.18 51.53
CA GLY A 50 -19.08 0.08 52.43
C GLY A 50 -19.80 1.42 52.63
N GLU A 51 -19.46 2.46 51.86
CA GLU A 51 -20.14 3.75 51.95
C GLU A 51 -21.59 3.60 51.52
N THR A 52 -22.52 4.02 52.39
CA THR A 52 -23.95 4.02 52.07
C THR A 52 -24.50 5.43 52.13
N GLY A 53 -25.40 5.73 51.19
CA GLY A 53 -26.06 7.03 51.12
C GLY A 53 -27.50 6.90 50.67
N ARG A 54 -28.28 7.95 50.95
CA ARG A 54 -29.67 8.04 50.53
C ARG A 54 -29.98 9.45 50.06
N ILE A 55 -30.64 9.53 48.91
CA ILE A 55 -31.05 10.76 48.27
C ILE A 55 -32.57 10.77 48.23
N VAL A 56 -33.19 11.73 48.92
CA VAL A 56 -34.65 11.82 49.07
C VAL A 56 -35.17 13.15 48.51
N PRO A 57 -36.38 13.18 47.95
CA PRO A 57 -36.91 14.39 47.34
C PRO A 57 -37.37 15.40 48.39
N GLY A 58 -37.30 16.69 48.04
CA GLY A 58 -37.74 17.81 48.87
C GLY A 58 -39.25 17.85 49.13
N SER A 59 -39.66 18.78 49.99
CA SER A 59 -41.07 18.92 50.37
C SER A 59 -41.93 19.35 49.15
N GLY A 60 -42.88 18.50 48.76
CA GLY A 60 -43.69 18.72 47.55
C GLY A 60 -43.15 18.18 46.21
N TYR A 61 -42.01 17.45 46.15
CA TYR A 61 -41.46 16.84 44.92
C TYR A 61 -41.38 15.30 44.94
N ARG A 62 -40.99 14.64 43.84
CA ARG A 62 -40.94 13.17 43.75
C ARG A 62 -39.62 12.65 43.20
N THR A 63 -39.44 11.35 43.33
CA THR A 63 -38.37 10.61 42.67
C THR A 63 -38.92 9.75 41.55
N PHE A 64 -38.19 9.72 40.44
CA PHE A 64 -38.47 8.96 39.24
C PHE A 64 -37.28 8.07 38.86
N LEU A 65 -37.60 6.90 38.34
CA LEU A 65 -36.72 6.06 37.56
C LEU A 65 -37.18 6.14 36.11
N LEU A 66 -36.30 6.59 35.24
CA LEU A 66 -36.44 6.58 33.81
C LEU A 66 -35.50 5.51 33.25
N VAL A 67 -36.03 4.59 32.47
CA VAL A 67 -35.26 3.58 31.75
C VAL A 67 -35.40 3.85 30.27
N THR A 68 -34.27 3.96 29.60
CA THR A 68 -34.20 4.21 28.16
C THR A 68 -33.57 3.02 27.44
N ASP A 69 -33.38 3.19 26.14
CA ASP A 69 -32.61 2.28 25.30
C ASP A 69 -31.09 2.40 25.48
N THR A 70 -30.59 3.33 26.31
CA THR A 70 -29.14 3.50 26.58
C THR A 70 -28.73 3.41 28.04
N ARG A 71 -29.59 3.84 28.97
CA ARG A 71 -29.24 4.04 30.38
C ARG A 71 -30.46 4.06 31.28
N LEU A 72 -30.19 3.98 32.58
CA LEU A 72 -31.14 4.33 33.62
C LEU A 72 -30.81 5.72 34.15
N VAL A 73 -31.84 6.51 34.42
CA VAL A 73 -31.73 7.82 35.05
C VAL A 73 -32.63 7.86 36.28
N PHE A 74 -32.03 8.01 37.46
CA PHE A 74 -32.76 8.32 38.67
C PHE A 74 -32.83 9.84 38.82
N VAL A 75 -34.03 10.42 38.88
CA VAL A 75 -34.22 11.85 39.09
C VAL A 75 -34.96 12.07 40.40
N VAL A 76 -34.34 12.80 41.33
CA VAL A 76 -34.87 13.12 42.67
C VAL A 76 -35.13 14.61 42.77
N GLY A 77 -36.39 15.01 42.89
CA GLY A 77 -36.74 16.42 42.86
C GLY A 77 -36.40 17.18 44.16
N ASP A 78 -35.83 18.38 44.03
CA ASP A 78 -35.46 19.30 45.13
C ASP A 78 -34.62 18.64 46.24
N ASN A 79 -33.41 18.19 45.90
CA ASN A 79 -32.51 17.54 46.85
C ASN A 79 -31.69 18.56 47.66
N GLN A 80 -32.09 18.82 48.90
CA GLN A 80 -31.48 19.84 49.79
C GLN A 80 -30.02 19.59 50.23
N LYS A 81 -29.33 18.56 49.71
CA LYS A 81 -27.97 18.17 50.18
C LYS A 81 -26.83 18.39 49.18
N GLY A 82 -27.09 18.83 47.94
CA GLY A 82 -26.06 18.91 46.89
C GLY A 82 -25.94 20.28 46.24
N ASP A 83 -27.06 20.83 45.76
CA ASP A 83 -27.21 22.16 45.17
C ASP A 83 -28.73 22.43 45.17
N GLU A 84 -29.17 23.69 45.17
CA GLU A 84 -30.60 24.00 45.06
C GLU A 84 -31.15 23.47 43.72
N GLY A 85 -31.95 22.39 43.73
CA GLY A 85 -32.55 21.86 42.49
C GLY A 85 -32.78 20.35 42.48
N ASP A 86 -33.09 19.82 41.30
CA ASP A 86 -33.26 18.41 41.04
C ASP A 86 -31.90 17.68 40.96
N CYS A 87 -31.85 16.45 41.47
CA CYS A 87 -30.64 15.63 41.47
C CYS A 87 -30.84 14.44 40.54
N SER A 88 -29.97 14.29 39.54
CA SER A 88 -30.00 13.15 38.60
C SER A 88 -28.77 12.25 38.78
N VAL A 89 -28.99 10.94 38.79
CA VAL A 89 -27.95 9.90 38.73
C VAL A 89 -28.17 9.07 37.47
N VAL A 90 -27.11 8.90 36.68
CA VAL A 90 -27.15 8.17 35.41
C VAL A 90 -26.34 6.89 35.54
N VAL A 91 -26.92 5.77 35.10
CA VAL A 91 -26.26 4.45 35.04
C VAL A 91 -26.37 3.92 33.61
N PRO A 92 -25.28 3.88 32.83
CA PRO A 92 -25.29 3.30 31.48
C PRO A 92 -25.69 1.82 31.51
N LEU A 93 -26.43 1.34 30.51
CA LEU A 93 -26.81 -0.08 30.44
C LEU A 93 -25.60 -1.01 30.28
N SER A 94 -24.52 -0.53 29.65
CA SER A 94 -23.23 -1.23 29.58
C SER A 94 -22.58 -1.47 30.95
N ASP A 95 -22.86 -0.59 31.92
CA ASP A 95 -22.24 -0.60 33.23
C ASP A 95 -23.04 -1.40 34.25
N VAL A 96 -24.26 -1.82 33.90
CA VAL A 96 -25.12 -2.63 34.79
C VAL A 96 -24.59 -4.06 34.83
N GLU A 97 -23.99 -4.48 35.94
CA GLU A 97 -23.51 -5.84 36.13
C GLU A 97 -24.65 -6.82 36.41
N LEU A 98 -25.49 -6.47 37.39
CA LEU A 98 -26.54 -7.32 37.92
C LEU A 98 -27.80 -6.50 38.20
N VAL A 99 -28.94 -7.07 37.86
CA VAL A 99 -30.26 -6.51 38.16
C VAL A 99 -31.01 -7.52 39.00
N GLU A 100 -31.55 -7.08 40.12
CA GLU A 100 -32.29 -7.94 41.05
C GLU A 100 -33.54 -7.21 41.56
N SER A 101 -34.48 -7.99 42.08
CA SER A 101 -35.58 -7.47 42.88
C SER A 101 -35.57 -8.06 44.27
N THR A 102 -35.77 -7.21 45.28
CA THR A 102 -36.02 -7.64 46.66
C THR A 102 -37.46 -7.35 47.04
N ASP A 103 -38.22 -8.40 47.35
CA ASP A 103 -39.60 -8.26 47.83
C ASP A 103 -39.64 -7.83 49.30
N GLY A 104 -40.24 -6.67 49.55
CA GLY A 104 -40.58 -6.20 50.88
C GLY A 104 -42.07 -6.36 51.17
N LEU A 105 -42.45 -6.30 52.45
CA LEU A 105 -43.84 -6.38 52.92
C LEU A 105 -44.82 -5.38 52.26
N MET A 106 -44.33 -4.28 51.68
CA MET A 106 -45.18 -3.20 51.11
C MET A 106 -44.72 -2.65 49.76
N ALA A 107 -43.57 -3.08 49.25
CA ALA A 107 -42.96 -2.58 48.02
C ALA A 107 -41.86 -3.54 47.56
N THR A 108 -41.74 -3.73 46.26
CA THR A 108 -40.62 -4.44 45.65
C THR A 108 -39.51 -3.43 45.35
N THR A 109 -38.26 -3.76 45.69
CA THR A 109 -37.13 -2.87 45.46
C THR A 109 -36.33 -3.36 44.27
N LEU A 110 -36.23 -2.52 43.23
CA LEU A 110 -35.29 -2.73 42.14
C LEU A 110 -33.88 -2.45 42.66
N VAL A 111 -32.97 -3.40 42.44
CA VAL A 111 -31.56 -3.30 42.81
C VAL A 111 -30.74 -3.41 41.53
N VAL A 112 -29.87 -2.44 41.29
CA VAL A 112 -28.97 -2.40 40.12
C VAL A 112 -27.55 -2.28 40.64
N THR A 113 -26.72 -3.28 40.37
CA THR A 113 -25.29 -3.25 40.71
C THR A 113 -24.50 -2.89 39.46
N THR A 114 -23.61 -1.90 39.56
CA THR A 114 -22.74 -1.47 38.45
C THR A 114 -21.40 -2.19 38.49
N LEU A 115 -20.72 -2.25 37.34
CA LEU A 115 -19.33 -2.77 37.21
C LEU A 115 -18.31 -2.03 38.08
N THR A 116 -18.65 -0.82 38.55
CA THR A 116 -17.84 -0.04 39.49
C THR A 116 -18.21 -0.32 40.94
N ASP A 117 -18.81 -1.48 41.23
CA ASP A 117 -19.18 -1.92 42.57
C ASP A 117 -20.12 -0.96 43.30
N VAL A 118 -21.03 -0.28 42.59
CA VAL A 118 -22.07 0.57 43.20
C VAL A 118 -23.43 -0.11 43.05
N ARG A 119 -24.06 -0.38 44.18
CA ARG A 119 -25.42 -0.94 44.26
C ARG A 119 -26.43 0.18 44.48
N TRP A 120 -27.25 0.44 43.47
CA TRP A 120 -28.38 1.36 43.51
C TRP A 120 -29.67 0.62 43.87
N GLN A 121 -30.48 1.23 44.74
CA GLN A 121 -31.75 0.66 45.18
C GLN A 121 -32.89 1.67 44.97
N PHE A 122 -33.93 1.19 44.30
CA PHE A 122 -35.14 1.96 43.99
C PHE A 122 -36.39 1.18 44.47
N PRO A 123 -36.93 1.51 45.65
CA PRO A 123 -38.17 0.91 46.14
C PRO A 123 -39.34 1.34 45.26
N CYS A 124 -40.15 0.41 44.76
CA CYS A 124 -41.32 0.68 43.93
C CYS A 124 -42.55 -0.09 44.45
N ARG A 125 -43.74 0.52 44.34
CA ARG A 125 -45.00 -0.18 44.68
C ARG A 125 -45.63 -0.88 43.49
N ASP A 126 -45.34 -0.40 42.29
CA ASP A 126 -45.83 -0.97 41.06
C ASP A 126 -45.02 -2.22 40.71
N ASP A 127 -45.62 -3.10 39.89
CA ASP A 127 -44.91 -4.23 39.32
C ASP A 127 -43.70 -3.77 38.50
N ILE A 128 -42.56 -4.39 38.76
CA ILE A 128 -41.28 -4.12 38.11
C ILE A 128 -40.78 -5.31 37.27
N ALA A 129 -41.54 -6.39 37.14
CA ALA A 129 -41.12 -7.59 36.40
C ALA A 129 -40.68 -7.28 34.96
N ASP A 130 -41.47 -6.49 34.22
CA ASP A 130 -41.13 -6.07 32.85
C ASP A 130 -39.86 -5.20 32.80
N VAL A 131 -39.65 -4.37 33.84
CA VAL A 131 -38.48 -3.50 33.95
C VAL A 131 -37.23 -4.34 34.20
N LEU A 132 -37.30 -5.33 35.10
CA LEU A 132 -36.21 -6.27 35.37
C LEU A 132 -35.82 -7.03 34.11
N ALA A 133 -36.80 -7.67 33.47
CA ALA A 133 -36.57 -8.47 32.27
C ALA A 133 -35.94 -7.64 31.14
N TYR A 134 -36.41 -6.41 30.95
CA TYR A 134 -35.81 -5.50 29.98
C TYR A 134 -34.39 -5.10 30.35
N LEU A 135 -34.13 -4.70 31.60
CA LEU A 135 -32.81 -4.26 32.03
C LEU A 135 -31.77 -5.38 31.95
N GLU A 136 -32.13 -6.61 32.30
CA GLU A 136 -31.27 -7.78 32.15
C GLU A 136 -30.90 -7.99 30.68
N ALA A 137 -31.90 -8.07 29.79
CA ALA A 137 -31.67 -8.27 28.36
C ALA A 137 -30.90 -7.11 27.71
N ALA A 138 -31.28 -5.87 28.00
CA ALA A 138 -30.68 -4.68 27.41
C ALA A 138 -29.24 -4.45 27.90
N SER A 139 -28.96 -4.68 29.19
CA SER A 139 -27.59 -4.56 29.72
C SER A 139 -26.65 -5.61 29.11
N GLU A 140 -27.12 -6.85 28.95
CA GLU A 140 -26.35 -7.89 28.27
C GLU A 140 -26.08 -7.56 26.79
N ALA A 141 -27.10 -7.08 26.07
CA ALA A 141 -26.96 -6.64 24.68
C ALA A 141 -25.94 -5.50 24.56
N TRP A 142 -26.05 -4.47 25.39
CA TRP A 142 -25.11 -3.33 25.42
C TRP A 142 -23.68 -3.75 25.72
N LYS A 143 -23.44 -4.63 26.70
CA LYS A 143 -22.10 -5.15 26.99
C LYS A 143 -21.49 -5.87 25.79
N ARG A 144 -22.28 -6.70 25.11
CA ARG A 144 -21.83 -7.46 23.93
C ARG A 144 -21.48 -6.52 22.77
N VAL A 145 -22.31 -5.51 22.52
CA VAL A 145 -22.05 -4.48 21.49
C VAL A 145 -20.81 -3.67 21.84
N GLU A 146 -20.70 -3.10 23.04
CA GLU A 146 -19.53 -2.29 23.43
C GLU A 146 -18.23 -3.10 23.40
N THR A 147 -18.26 -4.37 23.81
CA THR A 147 -17.07 -5.25 23.69
C THR A 147 -16.57 -5.34 22.25
N ARG A 148 -17.48 -5.47 21.27
CA ARG A 148 -17.15 -5.50 19.85
C ARG A 148 -16.69 -4.15 19.32
N LEU A 149 -17.29 -3.06 19.79
CA LEU A 149 -16.87 -1.71 19.40
C LEU A 149 -15.48 -1.38 19.95
N ASP A 150 -15.15 -1.80 21.17
CA ASP A 150 -13.81 -1.64 21.75
C ASP A 150 -12.76 -2.48 21.04
N GLU A 151 -13.12 -3.70 20.62
CA GLU A 151 -12.28 -4.53 19.74
C GLU A 151 -12.00 -3.83 18.40
N ALA A 152 -13.05 -3.35 17.72
CA ALA A 152 -12.91 -2.61 16.45
C ALA A 152 -12.05 -1.34 16.61
N ARG A 153 -12.24 -0.57 17.69
CA ARG A 153 -11.45 0.64 17.97
C ARG A 153 -9.97 0.32 18.16
N ARG A 154 -9.65 -0.78 18.84
CA ARG A 154 -8.27 -1.24 19.02
C ARG A 154 -7.63 -1.64 17.68
N LEU A 155 -8.35 -2.41 16.87
CA LEU A 155 -7.89 -2.83 15.55
C LEU A 155 -7.64 -1.64 14.59
N VAL A 156 -8.44 -0.57 14.68
CA VAL A 156 -8.18 0.67 13.93
C VAL A 156 -6.89 1.35 14.40
N VAL A 157 -6.58 1.31 15.70
CA VAL A 157 -5.30 1.81 16.23
C VAL A 157 -4.13 0.96 15.72
N ASP A 158 -4.28 -0.37 15.73
CA ASP A 158 -3.26 -1.29 15.22
C ASP A 158 -3.04 -1.07 13.71
N ALA A 159 -4.11 -0.93 12.92
CA ALA A 159 -4.04 -0.61 11.49
C ALA A 159 -3.31 0.70 11.21
N THR A 160 -3.55 1.73 12.04
CA THR A 160 -2.86 3.02 11.96
C THR A 160 -1.35 2.83 12.14
N GLN A 161 -0.95 2.04 13.15
CA GLN A 161 0.45 1.75 13.44
C GLN A 161 1.11 0.96 12.29
N TYR A 162 0.48 -0.12 11.83
CA TYR A 162 1.00 -0.90 10.69
C TYR A 162 1.18 -0.05 9.43
N ARG A 163 0.24 0.87 9.15
CA ARG A 163 0.38 1.81 8.03
C ARG A 163 1.56 2.76 8.20
N GLU A 164 1.83 3.25 9.41
CA GLU A 164 2.99 4.09 9.73
C GLU A 164 4.31 3.34 9.58
N ASP A 165 4.32 2.04 9.91
CA ASP A 165 5.47 1.14 9.75
C ASP A 165 5.63 0.60 8.31
N HIS A 166 4.76 1.01 7.38
CA HIS A 166 4.69 0.55 5.99
C HIS A 166 4.37 -0.95 5.81
N GLU A 167 3.74 -1.56 6.81
CA GLU A 167 3.21 -2.93 6.84
C GLU A 167 1.75 -2.92 6.34
N TYR A 168 1.58 -2.65 5.03
CA TYR A 168 0.25 -2.33 4.48
C TYR A 168 -0.71 -3.52 4.42
N ASP A 169 -0.21 -4.74 4.28
CA ASP A 169 -1.07 -5.93 4.22
C ASP A 169 -1.60 -6.27 5.61
N GLU A 170 -0.78 -6.10 6.64
CA GLU A 170 -1.14 -6.17 8.06
C GLU A 170 -2.15 -5.07 8.42
N ALA A 171 -1.93 -3.84 7.94
CA ALA A 171 -2.87 -2.74 8.12
C ALA A 171 -4.25 -3.03 7.49
N MET A 172 -4.27 -3.61 6.29
CA MET A 172 -5.51 -4.02 5.63
C MET A 172 -6.21 -5.16 6.35
N GLY A 173 -5.46 -6.16 6.84
CA GLY A 173 -6.00 -7.24 7.67
C GLY A 173 -6.68 -6.72 8.94
N ALA A 174 -6.03 -5.79 9.66
CA ALA A 174 -6.60 -5.18 10.85
C ALA A 174 -7.88 -4.36 10.56
N VAL A 175 -7.94 -3.68 9.41
CA VAL A 175 -9.16 -2.98 8.94
C VAL A 175 -10.30 -3.97 8.66
N GLU A 176 -10.01 -5.09 8.01
CA GLU A 176 -10.99 -6.14 7.72
C GLU A 176 -11.53 -6.78 9.01
N ASP A 177 -10.66 -7.07 9.97
CA ASP A 177 -11.05 -7.58 11.28
C ASP A 177 -11.90 -6.57 12.06
N ALA A 178 -11.59 -5.27 11.97
CA ALA A 178 -12.41 -4.22 12.58
C ALA A 178 -13.81 -4.13 11.96
N ALA A 179 -13.90 -4.28 10.63
CA ALA A 179 -15.16 -4.35 9.92
C ALA A 179 -15.98 -5.59 10.33
N ALA A 180 -15.33 -6.75 10.50
CA ALA A 180 -15.98 -7.95 11.01
C ALA A 180 -16.50 -7.77 12.45
N ALA A 181 -15.75 -7.08 13.31
CA ALA A 181 -16.18 -6.79 14.68
C ALA A 181 -17.43 -5.89 14.73
N THR A 182 -17.50 -4.85 13.88
CA THR A 182 -18.70 -3.99 13.78
C THR A 182 -19.89 -4.72 13.16
N ALA A 183 -19.68 -5.57 12.15
CA ALA A 183 -20.73 -6.46 11.62
C ALA A 183 -21.28 -7.41 12.69
N ALA A 184 -20.42 -7.97 13.55
CA ALA A 184 -20.86 -8.77 14.69
C ALA A 184 -21.65 -7.93 15.71
N ALA A 185 -21.31 -6.65 15.91
CA ALA A 185 -22.10 -5.74 16.74
C ALA A 185 -23.51 -5.52 16.18
N ARG A 186 -23.64 -5.34 14.86
CA ARG A 186 -24.94 -5.24 14.15
C ARG A 186 -25.81 -6.48 14.33
N GLU A 187 -25.20 -7.66 14.26
CA GLU A 187 -25.90 -8.93 14.50
C GLU A 187 -26.48 -8.97 15.91
N ARG A 188 -25.69 -8.58 16.93
CA ARG A 188 -26.15 -8.55 18.33
C ARG A 188 -27.24 -7.52 18.59
N GLU A 189 -27.17 -6.37 17.96
CA GLU A 189 -28.25 -5.37 18.01
C GLU A 189 -29.55 -5.98 17.47
N THR A 190 -29.48 -6.64 16.32
CA THR A 190 -30.64 -7.26 15.65
C THR A 190 -31.21 -8.44 16.43
N GLU A 191 -30.37 -9.25 17.07
CA GLU A 191 -30.78 -10.33 17.97
C GLU A 191 -31.55 -9.81 19.18
N PHE A 192 -31.17 -8.65 19.72
CA PHE A 192 -31.87 -8.01 20.84
C PHE A 192 -33.20 -7.39 20.39
N VAL A 193 -33.15 -6.54 19.37
CA VAL A 193 -34.34 -5.90 18.78
C VAL A 193 -34.22 -5.94 17.26
N SER A 194 -35.10 -6.70 16.62
CA SER A 194 -35.08 -6.88 15.15
C SER A 194 -35.20 -5.59 14.34
N SER A 195 -35.79 -4.53 14.90
CA SER A 195 -35.89 -3.20 14.26
C SER A 195 -34.67 -2.30 14.51
N GLY A 196 -33.67 -2.79 15.26
CA GLY A 196 -32.55 -2.01 15.74
C GLY A 196 -32.86 -1.17 16.99
N VAL A 197 -31.80 -0.62 17.57
CA VAL A 197 -31.82 0.32 18.70
C VAL A 197 -31.10 1.58 18.24
N PRO A 198 -31.78 2.74 18.08
CA PRO A 198 -31.19 3.95 17.48
C PRO A 198 -29.84 4.37 18.08
N ALA A 199 -29.69 4.24 19.39
CA ALA A 199 -28.45 4.57 20.06
C ALA A 199 -27.32 3.55 19.84
N MET A 200 -27.62 2.26 19.66
CA MET A 200 -26.62 1.26 19.27
C MET A 200 -26.21 1.49 17.82
N ASP A 201 -27.17 1.63 16.91
CA ASP A 201 -26.96 1.95 15.50
C ASP A 201 -26.03 3.16 15.33
N THR A 202 -26.31 4.26 16.01
CA THR A 202 -25.48 5.48 15.96
C THR A 202 -24.04 5.23 16.38
N ARG A 203 -23.80 4.43 17.44
CA ARG A 203 -22.43 4.13 17.92
C ARG A 203 -21.70 3.16 16.99
N ILE A 204 -22.41 2.18 16.43
CA ILE A 204 -21.86 1.24 15.46
C ILE A 204 -21.48 2.01 14.18
N ALA A 205 -22.41 2.82 13.63
CA ALA A 205 -22.19 3.64 12.45
C ALA A 205 -20.99 4.58 12.58
N ARG A 206 -20.82 5.24 13.74
CA ARG A 206 -19.65 6.09 14.01
C ARG A 206 -18.33 5.30 14.00
N THR A 207 -18.35 4.03 14.41
CA THR A 207 -17.16 3.18 14.38
C THR A 207 -16.89 2.66 12.97
N GLU A 208 -17.93 2.29 12.22
CA GLU A 208 -17.87 1.92 10.79
C GLU A 208 -17.30 3.06 9.93
N GLU A 209 -17.69 4.31 10.19
CA GLU A 209 -17.14 5.51 9.51
C GLU A 209 -15.62 5.63 9.74
N ARG A 210 -15.16 5.43 10.98
CA ARG A 210 -13.72 5.46 11.31
C ARG A 210 -12.95 4.34 10.63
N ILE A 211 -13.51 3.14 10.56
CA ILE A 211 -12.91 2.00 9.85
C ILE A 211 -12.79 2.32 8.36
N THR A 212 -13.84 2.93 7.79
CA THR A 212 -13.88 3.33 6.37
C THR A 212 -12.81 4.38 6.05
N ASP A 213 -12.66 5.39 6.89
CA ASP A 213 -11.60 6.41 6.76
C ASP A 213 -10.20 5.79 6.83
N GLU A 214 -9.93 4.90 7.80
CA GLU A 214 -8.63 4.24 7.90
C GLU A 214 -8.35 3.31 6.71
N ARG A 215 -9.37 2.57 6.23
CA ARG A 215 -9.28 1.76 5.01
C ARG A 215 -8.84 2.60 3.82
N LEU A 216 -9.46 3.75 3.62
CA LEU A 216 -9.16 4.65 2.51
C LEU A 216 -7.72 5.19 2.60
N ARG A 217 -7.27 5.55 3.80
CA ARG A 217 -5.89 6.01 4.04
C ARG A 217 -4.87 4.93 3.74
N THR A 218 -5.12 3.69 4.17
CA THR A 218 -4.24 2.54 3.92
C THR A 218 -4.15 2.22 2.44
N LEU A 219 -5.27 2.11 1.73
CA LEU A 219 -5.30 1.87 0.28
C LEU A 219 -4.52 2.94 -0.49
N ARG A 220 -4.75 4.23 -0.17
CA ARG A 220 -4.04 5.34 -0.82
C ARG A 220 -2.52 5.30 -0.58
N ALA A 221 -2.11 4.94 0.64
CA ALA A 221 -0.71 4.86 1.00
C ALA A 221 -0.02 3.69 0.28
N ARG A 222 -0.63 2.50 0.31
CA ARG A 222 -0.14 1.30 -0.40
C ARG A 222 -0.05 1.54 -1.91
N ALA A 223 -1.09 2.12 -2.51
CA ALA A 223 -1.11 2.48 -3.94
C ALA A 223 0.01 3.45 -4.32
N THR A 224 0.30 4.44 -3.45
CA THR A 224 1.38 5.41 -3.70
C THR A 224 2.75 4.73 -3.64
N ARG A 225 3.00 3.88 -2.64
CA ARG A 225 4.24 3.10 -2.57
C ARG A 225 4.43 2.19 -3.79
N ASN A 226 3.38 1.50 -4.20
CA ASN A 226 3.42 0.59 -5.35
C ASN A 226 3.67 1.35 -6.66
N LEU A 227 3.06 2.53 -6.85
CA LEU A 227 3.39 3.42 -7.96
C LEU A 227 4.87 3.85 -7.96
N ASP A 228 5.40 4.30 -6.82
CA ASP A 228 6.80 4.73 -6.72
C ASP A 228 7.78 3.57 -6.95
N ARG A 229 7.44 2.38 -6.46
CA ARG A 229 8.19 1.14 -6.70
C ARG A 229 8.17 0.75 -8.17
N ALA A 230 6.99 0.77 -8.81
CA ALA A 230 6.82 0.45 -10.22
C ALA A 230 7.68 1.36 -11.11
N GLU A 231 7.69 2.68 -10.84
CA GLU A 231 8.52 3.63 -11.58
C GLU A 231 10.03 3.40 -11.37
N GLN A 232 10.46 2.91 -10.21
CA GLN A 232 11.87 2.56 -9.98
C GLN A 232 12.28 1.31 -10.73
N LEU A 233 11.45 0.27 -10.70
CA LEU A 233 11.66 -0.99 -11.43
C LEU A 233 11.68 -0.75 -12.94
N TRP A 234 10.76 0.08 -13.45
CA TRP A 234 10.73 0.43 -14.87
C TRP A 234 11.98 1.18 -15.33
N ARG A 235 12.58 2.03 -14.48
CA ARG A 235 13.87 2.70 -14.80
C ARG A 235 15.05 1.73 -14.88
N ARG A 236 14.92 0.54 -14.30
CA ARG A 236 15.95 -0.52 -14.29
C ARG A 236 15.67 -1.63 -15.30
N ASP A 237 14.63 -1.48 -16.13
CA ASP A 237 14.20 -2.45 -17.13
C ASP A 237 13.65 -3.78 -16.53
N ASP A 238 13.27 -3.74 -15.25
CA ASP A 238 12.57 -4.83 -14.53
C ASP A 238 11.06 -4.81 -14.86
N TYR A 239 10.71 -5.10 -16.12
CA TYR A 239 9.37 -4.87 -16.67
C TYR A 239 8.25 -5.68 -15.97
N ASN A 240 8.48 -6.95 -15.63
CA ASN A 240 7.45 -7.81 -15.04
C ASN A 240 7.06 -7.33 -13.64
N GLU A 241 8.06 -7.09 -12.79
CA GLU A 241 7.87 -6.61 -11.43
C GLU A 241 7.32 -5.18 -11.41
N ALA A 242 7.70 -4.34 -12.39
CA ALA A 242 7.10 -3.03 -12.59
C ALA A 242 5.62 -3.13 -12.95
N HIS A 243 5.25 -4.07 -13.83
CA HIS A 243 3.86 -4.29 -14.23
C HIS A 243 3.01 -4.74 -13.04
N GLU A 244 3.45 -5.74 -12.28
CA GLU A 244 2.77 -6.19 -11.05
C GLU A 244 2.55 -5.02 -10.08
N SER A 245 3.59 -4.23 -9.83
CA SER A 245 3.51 -3.06 -8.94
C SER A 245 2.52 -1.99 -9.45
N PHE A 246 2.42 -1.78 -10.78
CA PHE A 246 1.40 -0.88 -11.34
C PHE A 246 -0.01 -1.44 -11.21
N VAL A 247 -0.20 -2.74 -11.41
CA VAL A 247 -1.50 -3.41 -11.25
C VAL A 247 -1.99 -3.33 -9.80
N ASP A 248 -1.11 -3.58 -8.83
CA ASP A 248 -1.45 -3.45 -7.41
C ASP A 248 -1.84 -2.01 -7.07
N ALA A 249 -1.08 -1.03 -7.58
CA ALA A 249 -1.42 0.38 -7.39
C ALA A 249 -2.76 0.76 -8.05
N HIS A 250 -3.07 0.20 -9.23
CA HIS A 250 -4.34 0.39 -9.92
C HIS A 250 -5.50 -0.15 -9.09
N GLY A 251 -5.41 -1.41 -8.65
CA GLY A 251 -6.44 -2.09 -7.86
C GLY A 251 -6.74 -1.35 -6.56
N ASP A 252 -5.72 -0.84 -5.87
CA ASP A 252 -5.90 -0.06 -4.64
C ASP A 252 -6.62 1.27 -4.88
N TYR A 253 -6.28 2.00 -5.95
CA TYR A 253 -6.97 3.25 -6.27
C TYR A 253 -8.41 3.03 -6.73
N VAL A 254 -8.70 1.96 -7.48
CA VAL A 254 -10.06 1.58 -7.85
C VAL A 254 -10.86 1.24 -6.59
N THR A 255 -10.33 0.36 -5.74
CA THR A 255 -10.97 -0.02 -4.47
C THR A 255 -11.22 1.21 -3.59
N ALA A 256 -10.26 2.14 -3.52
CA ALA A 256 -10.43 3.39 -2.77
C ALA A 256 -11.57 4.28 -3.30
N LEU A 257 -11.83 4.28 -4.62
CA LEU A 257 -12.95 5.01 -5.22
C LEU A 257 -14.29 4.29 -5.05
N ASP A 258 -14.29 2.97 -4.88
CA ASP A 258 -15.50 2.17 -4.63
C ASP A 258 -15.94 2.22 -3.15
N VAL A 259 -15.00 2.44 -2.22
CA VAL A 259 -15.28 2.49 -0.77
C VAL A 259 -16.15 3.69 -0.37
N GLN A 260 -16.02 4.83 -1.04
CA GLN A 260 -16.89 5.99 -0.83
C GLN A 260 -17.46 6.46 -2.16
N ASP A 261 -18.79 6.59 -2.23
CA ASP A 261 -19.49 7.13 -3.39
C ASP A 261 -18.80 8.38 -3.96
N ALA A 262 -18.90 8.54 -5.28
CA ALA A 262 -18.20 9.58 -6.02
C ALA A 262 -18.51 11.00 -5.49
N GLY A 263 -17.61 11.58 -4.69
CA GLY A 263 -17.80 12.94 -4.18
C GLY A 263 -16.97 13.39 -2.98
N PHE A 264 -16.20 12.50 -2.35
CA PHE A 264 -15.36 12.89 -1.21
C PHE A 264 -14.18 13.79 -1.63
N GLU A 265 -13.67 14.58 -0.69
CA GLU A 265 -12.67 15.64 -0.89
C GLU A 265 -11.44 15.17 -1.69
N ASP A 266 -10.97 13.96 -1.40
CA ASP A 266 -9.77 13.37 -2.01
C ASP A 266 -10.01 12.63 -3.35
N SER A 267 -11.26 12.42 -3.75
CA SER A 267 -11.60 11.58 -4.90
C SER A 267 -11.00 12.09 -6.22
N ALA A 268 -10.90 13.41 -6.40
CA ALA A 268 -10.28 14.00 -7.59
C ALA A 268 -8.76 13.73 -7.64
N SER A 269 -8.09 13.78 -6.48
CA SER A 269 -6.66 13.46 -6.36
C SER A 269 -6.40 11.99 -6.68
N ILE A 270 -7.24 11.09 -6.15
CA ILE A 270 -7.15 9.65 -6.42
C ILE A 270 -7.35 9.35 -7.92
N ARG A 271 -8.40 9.89 -8.55
CA ARG A 271 -8.63 9.71 -10.01
C ARG A 271 -7.46 10.21 -10.84
N LYS A 272 -6.85 11.34 -10.47
CA LYS A 272 -5.65 11.86 -11.16
C LYS A 272 -4.47 10.90 -11.06
N LYS A 273 -4.27 10.26 -9.90
CA LYS A 273 -3.22 9.27 -9.70
C LYS A 273 -3.53 7.96 -10.44
N LEU A 274 -4.77 7.48 -10.42
CA LEU A 274 -5.23 6.33 -11.19
C LEU A 274 -4.97 6.53 -12.70
N ALA A 275 -5.38 7.68 -13.26
CA ALA A 275 -5.10 8.01 -14.66
C ALA A 275 -3.60 8.17 -14.98
N ARG A 276 -2.75 8.41 -13.96
CA ARG A 276 -1.28 8.33 -14.13
C ARG A 276 -0.82 6.88 -14.17
N VAL A 277 -1.30 6.02 -13.27
CA VAL A 277 -1.00 4.58 -13.26
C VAL A 277 -1.39 3.96 -14.60
N GLU A 278 -2.61 4.20 -15.09
CA GLU A 278 -3.09 3.64 -16.37
C GLU A 278 -2.24 4.08 -17.56
N ARG A 279 -1.86 5.36 -17.63
CA ARG A 279 -0.96 5.86 -18.69
C ARG A 279 0.43 5.25 -18.60
N ASN A 280 0.96 5.13 -17.38
CA ASN A 280 2.28 4.54 -17.16
C ASN A 280 2.28 3.04 -17.49
N LEU A 281 1.23 2.31 -17.12
CA LEU A 281 1.06 0.90 -17.44
C LEU A 281 1.01 0.70 -18.95
N ALA A 282 0.17 1.46 -19.66
CA ALA A 282 0.12 1.39 -21.12
C ALA A 282 1.45 1.76 -21.79
N ALA A 283 2.23 2.67 -21.22
CA ALA A 283 3.57 2.99 -21.73
C ALA A 283 4.58 1.89 -21.41
N LEU A 284 4.51 1.28 -20.22
CA LEU A 284 5.34 0.15 -19.82
C LEU A 284 5.14 -1.05 -20.75
N GLU A 285 3.89 -1.37 -21.08
CA GLU A 285 3.52 -2.50 -21.94
C GLU A 285 4.10 -2.38 -23.36
N ARG A 286 4.32 -1.16 -23.86
CA ARG A 286 4.92 -0.89 -25.18
C ARG A 286 6.42 -0.68 -25.14
N ALA A 287 6.97 -0.33 -23.98
CA ALA A 287 8.34 0.13 -23.82
C ALA A 287 9.40 -0.83 -24.38
N PRO A 288 9.32 -2.17 -24.21
CA PRO A 288 10.32 -3.08 -24.76
C PRO A 288 10.49 -2.95 -26.28
N VAL A 289 9.37 -2.95 -27.01
CA VAL A 289 9.37 -2.84 -28.48
C VAL A 289 9.72 -1.42 -28.93
N GLU A 290 9.09 -0.39 -28.36
CA GLU A 290 9.35 1.01 -28.73
C GLU A 290 10.81 1.42 -28.50
N ARG A 291 11.46 0.88 -27.47
CA ARG A 291 12.88 1.13 -27.22
C ARG A 291 13.78 0.40 -28.20
N GLY A 292 13.38 -0.78 -28.68
CA GLY A 292 14.05 -1.47 -29.79
C GLY A 292 13.92 -0.67 -31.08
N ASP A 293 12.72 -0.19 -31.39
CA ASP A 293 12.44 0.62 -32.58
C ASP A 293 13.27 1.92 -32.57
N LEU A 294 13.31 2.62 -31.44
CA LEU A 294 14.12 3.85 -31.28
C LEU A 294 15.62 3.59 -31.45
N ALA A 295 16.13 2.46 -30.95
CA ALA A 295 17.53 2.10 -31.13
C ALA A 295 17.84 1.80 -32.61
N ARG A 296 16.94 1.12 -33.31
CA ARG A 296 17.05 0.85 -34.76
C ARG A 296 16.98 2.15 -35.57
N GLU A 297 16.03 3.03 -35.28
CA GLU A 297 15.89 4.33 -35.94
C GLU A 297 17.18 5.16 -35.82
N ARG A 298 17.76 5.25 -34.61
CA ARG A 298 19.03 5.94 -34.41
C ARG A 298 20.19 5.28 -35.15
N ALA A 299 20.19 3.95 -35.27
CA ALA A 299 21.19 3.23 -36.06
C ALA A 299 21.09 3.58 -37.55
N ASP A 300 19.88 3.84 -38.04
CA ASP A 300 19.61 4.28 -39.42
C ASP A 300 20.03 5.75 -39.66
N GLU A 301 20.06 6.57 -38.61
CA GLU A 301 20.43 8.00 -38.68
C GLU A 301 21.94 8.27 -38.57
N THR A 302 22.73 7.32 -38.05
CA THR A 302 24.19 7.50 -37.90
C THR A 302 24.97 6.94 -39.09
N ASP A 303 25.93 7.73 -39.57
CA ASP A 303 26.89 7.33 -40.61
C ASP A 303 28.15 6.67 -40.00
N ASP A 304 28.34 6.73 -38.68
CA ASP A 304 29.45 6.07 -37.99
C ASP A 304 29.16 4.57 -37.84
N PRO A 305 29.93 3.69 -38.51
CA PRO A 305 29.67 2.25 -38.47
C PRO A 305 29.87 1.63 -37.07
N VAL A 306 30.72 2.22 -36.21
CA VAL A 306 30.91 1.74 -34.83
C VAL A 306 29.66 2.06 -34.01
N GLU A 307 29.21 3.32 -34.04
CA GLU A 307 28.00 3.74 -33.35
C GLU A 307 26.76 2.99 -33.87
N ARG A 308 26.66 2.79 -35.20
CA ARG A 308 25.60 1.99 -35.81
C ARG A 308 25.58 0.56 -35.24
N GLY A 309 26.74 -0.08 -35.11
CA GLY A 309 26.87 -1.41 -34.53
C GLY A 309 26.35 -1.48 -33.10
N ASP A 310 26.76 -0.54 -32.25
CA ASP A 310 26.31 -0.47 -30.85
C ASP A 310 24.80 -0.25 -30.73
N LEU A 311 24.22 0.58 -31.61
CA LEU A 311 22.78 0.85 -31.61
C LEU A 311 21.97 -0.37 -32.09
N LEU A 312 22.44 -1.10 -33.10
CA LEU A 312 21.80 -2.34 -33.57
C LEU A 312 21.88 -3.45 -32.52
N GLU A 313 23.00 -3.57 -31.80
CA GLU A 313 23.11 -4.51 -30.67
C GLU A 313 22.11 -4.20 -29.55
N ARG A 314 21.98 -2.92 -29.19
CA ARG A 314 20.94 -2.48 -28.23
C ARG A 314 19.54 -2.79 -28.75
N ALA A 315 19.25 -2.56 -30.03
CA ALA A 315 17.95 -2.89 -30.61
C ALA A 315 17.65 -4.40 -30.49
N LEU A 316 18.64 -5.24 -30.82
CA LEU A 316 18.54 -6.70 -30.74
C LEU A 316 18.27 -7.18 -29.31
N GLU A 317 19.00 -6.65 -28.32
CA GLU A 317 18.77 -6.95 -26.91
C GLU A 317 17.33 -6.63 -26.48
N ARG A 318 16.80 -5.48 -26.90
CA ARG A 318 15.44 -5.04 -26.54
C ARG A 318 14.34 -5.90 -27.18
N TYR A 319 14.49 -6.30 -28.45
CA TYR A 319 13.51 -7.19 -29.08
C TYR A 319 13.57 -8.60 -28.48
N ARG A 320 14.76 -9.13 -28.19
CA ARG A 320 14.91 -10.41 -27.48
C ARG A 320 14.23 -10.36 -26.12
N ARG A 321 14.46 -9.28 -25.35
CA ARG A 321 13.77 -9.07 -24.09
C ARG A 321 12.26 -9.03 -24.27
N ALA A 322 11.75 -8.37 -25.30
CA ALA A 322 10.32 -8.37 -25.62
C ALA A 322 9.75 -9.77 -25.91
N LEU A 323 10.53 -10.66 -26.52
CA LEU A 323 10.14 -12.07 -26.75
C LEU A 323 10.16 -12.92 -25.49
N GLU A 324 11.04 -12.61 -24.54
CA GLU A 324 11.10 -13.28 -23.24
C GLU A 324 9.93 -12.88 -22.32
N LEU A 325 9.47 -11.64 -22.44
CA LEU A 325 8.32 -11.14 -21.70
C LEU A 325 7.07 -11.91 -22.13
N ASP A 326 6.31 -12.38 -21.13
CA ASP A 326 5.12 -13.23 -21.28
C ASP A 326 5.35 -14.56 -22.00
N TRP A 327 6.59 -15.06 -22.07
CA TRP A 327 6.84 -16.37 -22.64
C TRP A 327 6.19 -17.47 -21.80
N GLY A 328 5.19 -18.15 -22.37
CA GLY A 328 4.44 -19.22 -21.72
C GLY A 328 3.24 -18.75 -20.90
N ASP A 329 2.95 -17.45 -20.87
CA ASP A 329 1.75 -16.90 -20.25
C ASP A 329 0.59 -16.85 -21.25
N GLU A 330 -0.59 -17.32 -20.83
CA GLU A 330 -1.81 -17.29 -21.65
C GLU A 330 -2.36 -15.87 -21.87
N HIS A 331 -1.98 -14.94 -20.99
CA HIS A 331 -2.42 -13.54 -21.00
C HIS A 331 -1.23 -12.64 -21.31
N LYS A 332 -1.11 -12.22 -22.58
CA LYS A 332 -0.07 -11.28 -23.01
C LYS A 332 -0.31 -9.91 -22.38
N ARG A 333 0.60 -9.49 -21.50
CA ARG A 333 0.65 -8.17 -20.84
C ARG A 333 1.37 -7.15 -21.73
N PHE A 334 2.45 -7.55 -22.36
CA PHE A 334 3.26 -6.67 -23.21
C PHE A 334 2.76 -6.65 -24.65
N VAL A 335 2.83 -5.47 -25.27
CA VAL A 335 2.40 -5.24 -26.65
C VAL A 335 3.46 -5.77 -27.60
N GLY A 336 3.03 -6.59 -28.56
CA GLY A 336 3.87 -7.05 -29.65
C GLY A 336 3.37 -8.35 -30.26
N ASP A 337 3.27 -8.40 -31.58
CA ASP A 337 3.09 -9.67 -32.26
C ASP A 337 4.43 -10.42 -32.23
N THR A 338 4.40 -11.66 -31.76
CA THR A 338 5.61 -12.46 -31.55
C THR A 338 6.33 -12.73 -32.87
N ASP A 339 5.59 -12.91 -33.97
CA ASP A 339 6.17 -13.18 -35.29
C ASP A 339 6.74 -11.89 -35.89
N GLU A 340 6.08 -10.73 -35.71
CA GLU A 340 6.66 -9.44 -36.10
C GLU A 340 7.95 -9.12 -35.34
N ILE A 341 8.00 -9.40 -34.03
CA ILE A 341 9.21 -9.16 -33.24
C ILE A 341 10.34 -10.10 -33.69
N ARG A 342 10.04 -11.36 -34.02
CA ARG A 342 11.03 -12.29 -34.59
C ARG A 342 11.58 -11.79 -35.92
N GLU A 343 10.72 -11.30 -36.82
CA GLU A 343 11.17 -10.70 -38.08
C GLU A 343 12.08 -9.47 -37.86
N ARG A 344 11.77 -8.64 -36.86
CA ARG A 344 12.63 -7.52 -36.45
C ARG A 344 13.97 -8.02 -35.91
N VAL A 345 13.99 -9.08 -35.10
CA VAL A 345 15.22 -9.72 -34.61
C VAL A 345 16.09 -10.20 -35.77
N ASP A 346 15.52 -10.92 -36.73
CA ASP A 346 16.24 -11.46 -37.89
C ASP A 346 16.84 -10.34 -38.76
N THR A 347 16.06 -9.27 -38.97
CA THR A 347 16.48 -8.09 -39.74
C THR A 347 17.66 -7.39 -39.06
N VAL A 348 17.52 -7.06 -37.77
CA VAL A 348 18.55 -6.34 -37.01
C VAL A 348 19.81 -7.18 -36.85
N ALA A 349 19.69 -8.49 -36.64
CA ALA A 349 20.83 -9.39 -36.55
C ALA A 349 21.61 -9.44 -37.86
N SER A 350 20.91 -9.52 -39.00
CA SER A 350 21.53 -9.50 -40.33
C SER A 350 22.28 -8.18 -40.57
N GLU A 351 21.66 -7.05 -40.25
CA GLU A 351 22.30 -5.74 -40.38
C GLU A 351 23.52 -5.59 -39.45
N LEU A 352 23.43 -6.04 -38.20
CA LEU A 352 24.54 -6.01 -37.24
C LEU A 352 25.73 -6.83 -37.74
N VAL A 353 25.47 -8.04 -38.25
CA VAL A 353 26.49 -8.90 -38.86
C VAL A 353 27.16 -8.20 -40.05
N GLU A 354 26.40 -7.57 -40.92
CA GLU A 354 26.96 -6.82 -42.05
C GLU A 354 27.83 -5.63 -41.62
N VAL A 355 27.35 -4.82 -40.66
CA VAL A 355 28.08 -3.65 -40.14
C VAL A 355 29.41 -4.08 -39.54
N ARG A 356 29.42 -5.09 -38.65
CA ARG A 356 30.65 -5.59 -38.02
C ARG A 356 31.60 -6.22 -39.03
N ARG A 357 31.10 -6.91 -40.07
CA ARG A 357 31.95 -7.39 -41.18
C ARG A 357 32.59 -6.25 -41.98
N ARG A 358 31.88 -5.14 -42.20
CA ARG A 358 32.43 -3.95 -42.86
C ARG A 358 33.50 -3.26 -42.00
N LEU A 359 33.29 -3.18 -40.68
CA LEU A 359 34.28 -2.70 -39.73
C LEU A 359 35.55 -3.55 -39.79
N ALA A 360 35.43 -4.88 -39.64
CA ALA A 360 36.55 -5.80 -39.75
C ALA A 360 37.30 -5.66 -41.09
N ALA A 361 36.58 -5.59 -42.21
CA ALA A 361 37.20 -5.39 -43.52
C ALA A 361 37.92 -4.04 -43.67
N THR A 362 37.47 -3.01 -42.95
CA THR A 362 38.11 -1.68 -42.93
C THR A 362 39.40 -1.74 -42.13
N SER A 363 39.36 -2.30 -40.90
CA SER A 363 40.55 -2.51 -40.08
C SER A 363 41.59 -3.39 -40.79
N VAL A 364 41.17 -4.44 -41.52
CA VAL A 364 42.10 -5.23 -42.36
C VAL A 364 42.77 -4.40 -43.45
N LYS A 365 42.02 -3.55 -44.17
CA LYS A 365 42.59 -2.68 -45.21
C LYS A 365 43.55 -1.65 -44.65
N ASP A 366 43.25 -1.13 -43.47
CA ASP A 366 44.13 -0.18 -42.80
C ASP A 366 45.39 -0.90 -42.30
N GLY A 367 45.26 -2.11 -41.72
CA GLY A 367 46.38 -2.98 -41.36
C GLY A 367 47.28 -3.31 -42.55
N ASP A 368 46.70 -3.64 -43.70
CA ASP A 368 47.44 -3.87 -44.96
C ASP A 368 48.22 -2.61 -45.37
N ARG A 369 47.60 -1.41 -45.27
CA ARG A 369 48.26 -0.13 -45.57
C ARG A 369 49.40 0.21 -44.60
N HIS A 370 49.24 -0.12 -43.31
CA HIS A 370 50.27 0.07 -42.29
C HIS A 370 51.45 -0.89 -42.52
N ARG A 371 51.16 -2.16 -42.83
CA ARG A 371 52.15 -3.18 -43.21
C ARG A 371 52.97 -2.75 -44.42
N ASP A 372 52.30 -2.33 -45.50
CA ASP A 372 52.95 -1.89 -46.74
C ASP A 372 53.87 -0.68 -46.54
N ALA A 373 53.62 0.10 -45.49
CA ALA A 373 54.43 1.26 -45.11
C ALA A 373 55.48 0.96 -44.02
N GLY A 374 55.68 -0.32 -43.65
CA GLY A 374 56.65 -0.76 -42.63
C GLY A 374 56.28 -0.39 -41.19
N ARG A 375 55.03 0.01 -40.94
CA ARG A 375 54.49 0.36 -39.62
C ARG A 375 53.88 -0.89 -38.97
N HIS A 376 54.74 -1.76 -38.44
CA HIS A 376 54.37 -3.09 -37.97
C HIS A 376 53.44 -3.07 -36.75
N ASP A 377 53.72 -2.23 -35.75
CA ASP A 377 52.92 -2.16 -34.53
C ASP A 377 51.48 -1.69 -34.82
N GLU A 378 51.34 -0.67 -35.66
CA GLU A 378 50.02 -0.17 -36.07
C GLU A 378 49.27 -1.18 -36.96
N ALA A 379 49.96 -1.95 -37.79
CA ALA A 379 49.33 -3.02 -38.57
C ALA A 379 48.81 -4.14 -37.66
N VAL A 380 49.57 -4.50 -36.62
CA VAL A 380 49.17 -5.47 -35.60
C VAL A 380 47.92 -5.01 -34.86
N GLU A 381 47.86 -3.74 -34.44
CA GLU A 381 46.67 -3.17 -33.79
C GLU A 381 45.43 -3.28 -34.69
N CYS A 382 45.53 -2.87 -35.96
CA CYS A 382 44.42 -2.97 -36.91
C CYS A 382 43.95 -4.42 -37.16
N TYR A 383 44.86 -5.39 -37.27
CA TYR A 383 44.44 -6.79 -37.44
C TYR A 383 43.80 -7.37 -36.17
N ARG A 384 44.27 -7.00 -34.97
CA ARG A 384 43.63 -7.41 -33.70
C ARG A 384 42.21 -6.87 -33.60
N GLU A 385 42.02 -5.59 -33.91
CA GLU A 385 40.70 -4.96 -33.94
C GLU A 385 39.75 -5.68 -34.93
N ALA A 386 40.24 -6.04 -36.13
CA ALA A 386 39.46 -6.82 -37.07
C ALA A 386 39.06 -8.20 -36.52
N VAL A 387 39.96 -8.89 -35.83
CA VAL A 387 39.69 -10.18 -35.17
C VAL A 387 38.64 -10.02 -34.07
N ASP A 388 38.72 -8.95 -33.27
CA ASP A 388 37.75 -8.66 -32.21
C ASP A 388 36.34 -8.46 -32.79
N PHE A 389 36.20 -7.66 -33.86
CA PHE A 389 34.93 -7.50 -34.56
C PHE A 389 34.38 -8.82 -35.11
N LEU A 390 35.20 -9.65 -35.73
CA LEU A 390 34.78 -10.94 -36.29
C LEU A 390 34.37 -11.94 -35.19
N ASN A 391 35.11 -11.99 -34.07
CA ASN A 391 34.77 -12.82 -32.93
C ASN A 391 33.44 -12.41 -32.29
N ALA A 392 33.23 -11.11 -32.05
CA ALA A 392 31.96 -10.58 -31.55
C ALA A 392 30.78 -10.87 -32.50
N THR A 393 31.04 -10.94 -33.81
CA THR A 393 30.01 -11.25 -34.81
C THR A 393 29.66 -12.74 -34.86
N LEU A 394 30.62 -13.63 -34.63
CA LEU A 394 30.42 -15.08 -34.74
C LEU A 394 29.38 -15.62 -33.76
N GLU A 395 29.27 -15.05 -32.56
CA GLU A 395 28.26 -15.46 -31.59
C GLU A 395 26.85 -15.19 -32.12
N THR A 396 26.57 -13.94 -32.52
CA THR A 396 25.28 -13.54 -33.11
C THR A 396 24.99 -14.30 -34.41
N ALA A 397 25.98 -14.47 -35.28
CA ALA A 397 25.80 -15.16 -36.56
C ALA A 397 25.44 -16.64 -36.36
N ARG A 398 26.07 -17.34 -35.42
CA ARG A 398 25.74 -18.76 -35.15
C ARG A 398 24.31 -18.96 -34.70
N GLU A 399 23.80 -18.03 -33.91
CA GLU A 399 22.46 -18.14 -33.32
C GLU A 399 21.36 -17.67 -34.28
N LEU A 400 21.57 -16.54 -34.95
CA LEU A 400 20.51 -15.82 -35.66
C LEU A 400 20.70 -15.74 -37.17
N VAL A 401 21.93 -15.91 -37.69
CA VAL A 401 22.24 -15.78 -39.12
C VAL A 401 23.19 -16.91 -39.57
N PRO A 402 22.82 -18.19 -39.35
CA PRO A 402 23.74 -19.33 -39.40
C PRO A 402 24.44 -19.47 -40.76
N GLU A 403 23.78 -19.10 -41.86
CA GLU A 403 24.31 -19.13 -43.22
C GLU A 403 25.54 -18.23 -43.45
N THR A 404 25.79 -17.24 -42.58
CA THR A 404 26.97 -16.38 -42.66
C THR A 404 28.14 -16.84 -41.80
N THR A 405 27.92 -17.81 -40.91
CA THR A 405 28.89 -18.22 -39.87
C THR A 405 30.21 -18.70 -40.46
N ASP A 406 30.16 -19.60 -41.45
CA ASP A 406 31.37 -20.18 -42.06
C ASP A 406 32.20 -19.09 -42.75
N ALA A 407 31.55 -18.18 -43.48
CA ALA A 407 32.22 -17.08 -44.16
C ALA A 407 32.89 -16.10 -43.19
N ILE A 408 32.31 -15.87 -42.00
CA ILE A 408 32.91 -15.03 -40.95
C ILE A 408 34.10 -15.74 -40.30
N ALA A 409 33.98 -17.05 -40.04
CA ALA A 409 35.06 -17.85 -39.47
C ALA A 409 36.27 -17.91 -40.42
N GLU A 410 36.04 -18.15 -41.71
CA GLU A 410 37.09 -18.12 -42.73
C GLU A 410 37.79 -16.76 -42.81
N HIS A 411 37.03 -15.66 -42.70
CA HIS A 411 37.59 -14.31 -42.68
C HIS A 411 38.50 -14.14 -41.46
N ARG A 412 38.04 -14.51 -40.26
CA ARG A 412 38.83 -14.41 -39.02
C ARG A 412 40.12 -15.20 -39.14
N ASP A 413 40.04 -16.47 -39.56
CA ASP A 413 41.21 -17.33 -39.71
C ASP A 413 42.20 -16.77 -40.76
N ALA A 414 41.71 -16.04 -41.76
CA ALA A 414 42.57 -15.34 -42.70
C ALA A 414 43.30 -14.14 -42.09
N VAL A 415 42.65 -13.38 -41.21
CA VAL A 415 43.27 -12.24 -40.50
C VAL A 415 44.26 -12.73 -39.44
N GLU A 416 43.93 -13.78 -38.69
CA GLU A 416 44.83 -14.41 -37.71
C GLU A 416 46.10 -14.95 -38.36
N ARG A 417 46.00 -15.53 -39.56
CA ARG A 417 47.19 -15.91 -40.34
C ARG A 417 48.06 -14.71 -40.70
N ARG A 418 47.48 -13.60 -41.13
CA ARG A 418 48.24 -12.36 -41.42
C ARG A 418 48.93 -11.81 -40.17
N LEU A 419 48.25 -11.86 -39.02
CA LEU A 419 48.81 -11.46 -37.73
C LEU A 419 50.01 -12.35 -37.36
N SER A 420 49.84 -13.68 -37.50
CA SER A 420 50.91 -14.66 -37.23
C SER A 420 52.11 -14.50 -38.18
N GLU A 421 51.87 -14.14 -39.44
CA GLU A 421 52.94 -13.84 -40.42
C GLU A 421 53.73 -12.58 -40.02
N LEU A 422 53.08 -11.55 -39.46
CA LEU A 422 53.77 -10.35 -38.96
C LEU A 422 54.62 -10.64 -37.72
N ASP A 423 54.09 -11.45 -36.80
CA ASP A 423 54.80 -11.84 -35.57
C ASP A 423 55.99 -12.78 -35.86
N ALA A 424 55.94 -13.52 -36.97
CA ALA A 424 57.01 -14.42 -37.42
C ALA A 424 58.16 -13.72 -38.16
N ASP A 425 58.03 -12.42 -38.44
CA ASP A 425 59.01 -11.62 -39.20
C ASP A 425 59.67 -10.51 -38.32
N PRO A 426 60.39 -10.85 -37.22
CA PRO A 426 61.05 -9.86 -36.37
C PRO A 426 62.43 -9.42 -36.90
N ASP A 427 62.90 -9.96 -38.03
CA ASP A 427 64.24 -9.72 -38.55
C ASP A 427 64.18 -9.53 -40.07
N GLY A 428 64.05 -8.27 -40.48
CA GLY A 428 64.42 -7.85 -41.82
C GLY A 428 65.86 -8.27 -42.07
N SER A 429 66.03 -9.41 -42.75
CA SER A 429 67.30 -9.79 -43.33
C SER A 429 67.79 -8.62 -44.17
N ASP A 430 68.95 -8.09 -43.81
CA ASP A 430 69.82 -7.29 -44.67
C ASP A 430 70.78 -8.28 -45.37
N PRO A 431 70.56 -8.65 -46.65
CA PRO A 431 71.58 -9.29 -47.44
C PRO A 431 71.98 -8.37 -48.60
N ASP A 432 72.88 -7.42 -48.35
CA ASP A 432 74.00 -7.10 -49.25
C ASP A 432 74.72 -5.79 -48.84
N SER A 433 75.87 -5.94 -48.20
CA SER A 433 77.01 -5.10 -48.56
C SER A 433 78.32 -5.76 -48.13
N ALA A 434 78.69 -6.79 -48.90
CA ALA A 434 80.05 -7.30 -48.95
C ALA A 434 80.59 -7.12 -50.37
N GLY A 435 81.43 -6.09 -50.54
CA GLY A 435 82.54 -6.12 -51.50
C GLY A 435 82.44 -5.16 -52.69
N ASP A 436 83.08 -3.99 -52.57
CA ASP A 436 84.29 -3.79 -53.39
C ASP A 436 85.31 -2.91 -52.64
N SER A 437 86.55 -3.08 -53.04
CA SER A 437 87.77 -2.90 -52.30
C SER A 437 88.57 -1.69 -52.77
N ASN A 438 89.43 -1.22 -51.85
CA ASN A 438 90.69 -0.52 -52.08
C ASN A 438 90.64 1.03 -52.15
N THR A 439 91.29 1.72 -51.19
CA THR A 439 92.68 2.23 -51.32
C THR A 439 93.07 3.07 -50.08
N ALA A 440 94.15 2.64 -49.41
CA ALA A 440 95.19 3.37 -48.66
C ALA A 440 94.88 4.38 -47.52
N ASP A 441 95.42 4.01 -46.35
CA ASP A 441 96.10 4.79 -45.27
C ASP A 441 96.98 5.96 -45.81
N PRO A 442 97.44 6.99 -45.03
CA PRO A 442 97.43 7.12 -43.56
C PRO A 442 97.06 8.49 -42.95
N GLY A 443 96.88 8.51 -41.62
CA GLY A 443 97.36 9.63 -40.82
C GLY A 443 96.52 10.06 -39.62
N GLU A 444 97.08 9.79 -38.44
CA GLU A 444 97.12 10.70 -37.28
C GLU A 444 95.87 10.92 -36.40
N SER A 445 96.00 10.37 -35.18
CA SER A 445 96.13 11.13 -33.94
C SER A 445 94.88 11.72 -33.27
N THR A 446 94.58 11.09 -32.12
CA THR A 446 94.41 11.74 -30.80
C THR A 446 93.11 12.55 -30.63
N SER A 447 92.07 11.99 -29.99
CA SER A 447 91.91 11.92 -28.52
C SER A 447 90.94 12.99 -28.00
N VAL A 448 90.25 12.60 -26.94
CA VAL A 448 89.53 13.43 -25.95
C VAL A 448 88.16 13.95 -26.38
N ALA A 449 87.12 13.92 -25.56
CA ALA A 449 86.69 13.09 -24.45
C ALA A 449 85.27 13.57 -24.11
N SER A 450 84.43 12.61 -23.72
CA SER A 450 83.45 12.70 -22.64
C SER A 450 82.22 13.61 -22.76
N PRO A 451 81.13 13.20 -22.08
CA PRO A 451 79.78 13.44 -22.55
C PRO A 451 78.97 14.32 -21.59
N THR A 452 77.77 14.68 -22.04
CA THR A 452 76.58 14.54 -21.19
C THR A 452 75.49 13.89 -22.02
#